data_AF-A0A938IIQ3-F1
#
_entry.id   AF-A0A938IIQ3-F1
#
_cell.length_a   1.000
_cell.length_b   1.000
_cell.length_c   1.000
_cell.angle_alpha   90.00
_cell.angle_beta   90.00
_cell.angle_gamma   90.00
#
_symmetry.space_group_name_H-M   'P 1'
#
loop_
_entity.id
_entity.type
_entity.pdbx_description
1 polymer ?
#
loop_
_entity_poly.entity_id
_entity_poly.type
_entity_poly.pdbx_seq_one_letter_code
_entity_poly.pdbx_strand_id
1 'polypeptide(L)'
;MRFRCRIIAPVHIPETVPWRIRHYRGPHSPIPRASRGFSCQERPFRIWNRRPWGGCGCSLGESELGSARTRDAPRRNEGGGMRDHGRKAGGIQAAITRTIAMRRLSVWILMFSLATGCRSGPQTAANSRASADPMHPSHDRRWQPTLAVLPTAKIKDDRIEVRNIRNCLYFTEDAYVVRHYDKTYRLDDIESVDFIVVPFKETANLAHTMLSFGFRGGDYLAVSVEARLEEGETYSAWLGAARQYELMYVVADERDVVKLRTDHRNVDVLVYRTRVEREQVGELFVDVMRRVNAIAKQAEFYDTLRNNCTTNIVAHVNRIRPGRIPRSLSVVLTGHSDRLAYDLGLIDTALPFEQARANARINDLARQFADAPDFSARIRR
;
A
#
# COMPACT_ATOMS: atom_id res chain seq x y z
N MET A 1 -36.06 29.42 -3.25
CA MET A 1 -35.31 29.73 -2.01
C MET A 1 -33.84 29.89 -2.35
N ARG A 2 -33.28 31.10 -2.25
CA ARG A 2 -31.86 31.40 -2.46
C ARG A 2 -31.22 31.62 -1.09
N PHE A 3 -30.34 30.73 -0.64
CA PHE A 3 -29.57 30.94 0.59
C PHE A 3 -28.32 31.76 0.26
N ARG A 4 -28.25 32.98 0.81
CA ARG A 4 -27.06 33.84 0.79
C ARG A 4 -26.09 33.36 1.86
N CYS A 5 -24.87 33.04 1.46
CA CYS A 5 -23.75 32.78 2.37
C CYS A 5 -23.30 34.12 2.99
N ARG A 6 -23.42 34.26 4.32
CA ARG A 6 -22.91 35.42 5.07
C ARG A 6 -21.48 35.10 5.52
N ILE A 7 -20.54 35.92 5.07
CA ILE A 7 -19.15 35.93 5.53
C ILE A 7 -19.14 36.47 6.96
N ILE A 8 -18.66 35.69 7.92
CA ILE A 8 -18.44 36.10 9.31
C ILE A 8 -17.01 36.64 9.43
N ALA A 9 -16.87 37.87 9.91
CA ALA A 9 -15.58 38.54 10.12
C ALA A 9 -14.78 37.88 11.26
N PRO A 10 -13.42 37.95 11.24
CA PRO A 10 -12.59 37.33 12.25
C PRO A 10 -12.70 38.05 13.61
N VAL A 11 -12.88 37.25 14.67
CA VAL A 11 -12.86 37.71 16.06
C VAL A 11 -11.43 38.01 16.49
N HIS A 12 -11.23 39.21 17.03
CA HIS A 12 -9.97 39.72 17.56
C HIS A 12 -9.61 39.01 18.87
N ILE A 13 -8.44 38.39 18.96
CA ILE A 13 -7.90 37.78 20.18
C ILE A 13 -6.94 38.81 20.82
N PRO A 14 -7.17 39.30 22.04
CA PRO A 14 -6.20 40.15 22.71
C PRO A 14 -5.02 39.31 23.24
N GLU A 15 -3.82 39.79 22.93
CA GLU A 15 -2.56 39.32 23.49
C GLU A 15 -2.44 39.69 24.99
N THR A 16 -1.65 38.90 25.71
CA THR A 16 -1.09 39.11 27.06
C THR A 16 -1.93 38.66 28.28
N VAL A 17 -1.57 37.49 28.82
CA VAL A 17 -1.70 37.18 30.26
C VAL A 17 -0.42 36.48 30.74
N PRO A 18 0.27 36.97 31.78
CA PRO A 18 1.51 36.38 32.28
C PRO A 18 1.23 35.15 33.17
N TRP A 19 1.86 34.02 32.86
CA TRP A 19 1.81 32.81 33.67
C TRP A 19 2.69 32.97 34.93
N ARG A 20 2.05 33.12 36.11
CA ARG A 20 2.69 32.92 37.42
C ARG A 20 2.65 31.45 37.80
N ILE A 21 3.82 30.88 38.05
CA ILE A 21 4.01 29.55 38.64
C ILE A 21 3.52 29.59 40.09
N ARG A 22 2.47 28.84 40.44
CA ARG A 22 2.13 28.48 41.83
C ARG A 22 2.66 27.08 42.12
N HIS A 23 3.63 26.99 43.02
CA HIS A 23 4.00 25.74 43.67
C HIS A 23 2.85 25.25 44.54
N TYR A 24 2.34 24.05 44.24
CA TYR A 24 1.43 23.33 45.12
C TYR A 24 2.25 22.30 45.91
N ARG A 25 2.38 22.49 47.23
CA ARG A 25 2.87 21.49 48.18
C ARG A 25 1.65 20.81 48.80
N GLY A 26 1.48 19.51 48.55
CA GLY A 26 0.56 18.63 49.26
C GLY A 26 1.31 17.63 50.16
N PRO A 27 0.70 17.13 51.24
CA PRO A 27 1.41 16.63 52.42
C PRO A 27 1.91 15.17 52.32
N HIS A 28 3.04 14.94 52.98
CA HIS A 28 3.67 13.66 53.27
C HIS A 28 2.84 12.78 54.23
N SER A 29 2.88 11.45 54.02
CA SER A 29 2.99 10.41 55.07
C SER A 29 3.19 9.00 54.47
N PRO A 30 3.75 8.02 55.23
CA PRO A 30 4.93 7.26 54.80
C PRO A 30 4.72 5.79 54.40
N ILE A 31 5.76 5.27 53.74
CA ILE A 31 6.02 3.89 53.31
C ILE A 31 6.52 3.03 54.49
N PRO A 32 6.17 1.73 54.59
CA PRO A 32 7.00 0.74 55.27
C PRO A 32 7.88 -0.03 54.27
N ARG A 33 9.19 -0.01 54.53
CA ARG A 33 10.21 -0.88 53.92
C ARG A 33 10.04 -2.32 54.42
N ALA A 34 10.14 -3.29 53.52
CA ALA A 34 10.54 -4.65 53.86
C ALA A 34 11.76 -5.04 53.01
N SER A 35 12.90 -5.13 53.69
CA SER A 35 14.19 -5.61 53.21
C SER A 35 14.24 -7.14 53.29
N ARG A 36 14.57 -7.82 52.18
CA ARG A 36 15.33 -9.08 52.20
C ARG A 36 16.18 -9.14 50.93
N GLY A 37 17.49 -9.08 51.12
CA GLY A 37 18.46 -9.45 50.11
C GLY A 37 18.68 -10.96 50.11
N PHE A 38 19.10 -11.49 48.97
CA PHE A 38 19.91 -12.71 48.88
C PHE A 38 20.89 -12.61 47.72
N SER A 39 22.12 -13.00 48.02
CA SER A 39 23.31 -12.99 47.16
C SER A 39 23.40 -14.23 46.26
N CYS A 40 24.29 -14.13 45.28
CA CYS A 40 24.85 -15.17 44.42
C CYS A 40 24.91 -16.58 44.99
N GLN A 41 24.61 -17.56 44.13
CA GLN A 41 25.36 -18.80 44.04
C GLN A 41 25.30 -19.35 42.61
N GLU A 42 26.44 -19.33 41.93
CA GLU A 42 26.73 -20.25 40.83
C GLU A 42 26.83 -21.67 41.38
N ARG A 43 26.23 -22.66 40.70
CA ARG A 43 26.76 -24.03 40.59
C ARG A 43 26.20 -24.76 39.34
N PRO A 44 26.91 -25.79 38.84
CA PRO A 44 26.85 -26.19 37.44
C PRO A 44 26.23 -27.58 37.20
N PHE A 45 26.11 -27.96 35.92
CA PHE A 45 25.93 -29.31 35.36
C PHE A 45 24.61 -30.07 35.63
N ARG A 46 23.92 -30.46 34.54
CA ARG A 46 23.82 -31.89 34.15
C ARG A 46 23.24 -32.08 32.74
N ILE A 47 24.06 -32.70 31.91
CA ILE A 47 23.71 -33.38 30.67
C ILE A 47 22.78 -34.56 31.01
N TRP A 48 21.65 -34.69 30.31
CA TRP A 48 20.97 -35.96 30.14
C TRP A 48 20.85 -36.26 28.65
N ASN A 49 21.35 -37.44 28.30
CA ASN A 49 21.35 -38.02 26.97
C ASN A 49 20.61 -39.37 27.09
N ARG A 50 20.00 -39.81 25.97
CA ARG A 50 19.29 -41.09 25.69
C ARG A 50 17.76 -41.05 25.88
N ARG A 51 16.92 -41.14 24.82
CA ARG A 51 16.68 -42.16 23.75
C ARG A 51 15.34 -42.92 24.03
N PRO A 52 14.78 -43.70 23.09
CA PRO A 52 13.61 -43.31 22.29
C PRO A 52 12.37 -44.18 22.59
N TRP A 53 11.20 -43.78 22.13
CA TRP A 53 10.04 -44.67 22.10
C TRP A 53 9.85 -45.23 20.69
N GLY A 54 10.16 -46.51 20.55
CA GLY A 54 9.67 -47.38 19.48
C GLY A 54 8.29 -47.91 19.83
N GLY A 55 7.50 -48.21 18.80
CA GLY A 55 6.10 -48.62 18.94
C GLY A 55 5.85 -50.11 19.17
N CYS A 56 4.56 -50.39 19.36
CA CYS A 56 3.78 -51.60 19.06
C CYS A 56 2.35 -51.06 18.81
N GLY A 57 1.51 -51.49 17.87
CA GLY A 57 1.48 -52.73 17.09
C GLY A 57 0.26 -53.57 17.50
N CYS A 58 -0.70 -53.70 16.58
CA CYS A 58 -1.81 -54.69 16.50
C CYS A 58 -3.05 -54.47 17.39
N SER A 59 -4.30 -54.81 17.01
CA SER A 59 -4.95 -55.22 15.76
C SER A 59 -6.42 -55.61 16.07
N LEU A 60 -7.30 -55.49 15.07
CA LEU A 60 -8.51 -56.31 14.79
C LEU A 60 -9.82 -56.11 15.58
N GLY A 61 -10.92 -56.08 14.80
CA GLY A 61 -12.32 -56.14 15.22
C GLY A 61 -13.28 -55.79 14.07
N GLU A 62 -13.52 -56.76 13.18
CA GLU A 62 -14.53 -56.75 12.10
C GLU A 62 -15.97 -56.93 12.60
N SER A 63 -16.94 -56.38 11.84
CA SER A 63 -18.22 -56.99 11.37
C SER A 63 -19.11 -55.84 10.83
N GLU A 64 -19.43 -55.75 9.53
CA GLU A 64 -20.53 -56.43 8.80
C GLU A 64 -21.91 -56.17 9.44
N LEU A 65 -23.03 -55.84 8.77
CA LEU A 65 -23.57 -56.04 7.42
C LEU A 65 -24.85 -55.18 7.30
N GLY A 66 -25.30 -54.82 6.08
CA GLY A 66 -26.67 -54.31 5.89
C GLY A 66 -26.95 -53.63 4.55
N SER A 67 -27.18 -54.44 3.51
CA SER A 67 -27.65 -54.02 2.18
C SER A 67 -29.14 -53.70 2.12
N ALA A 68 -29.56 -52.79 1.23
CA ALA A 68 -30.77 -52.98 0.42
C ALA A 68 -30.79 -52.06 -0.83
N ARG A 69 -30.95 -52.67 -2.01
CA ARG A 69 -31.44 -52.08 -3.28
C ARG A 69 -32.94 -51.73 -3.10
N THR A 70 -33.65 -50.92 -3.89
CA THR A 70 -33.88 -50.93 -5.35
C THR A 70 -34.80 -49.73 -5.71
N ARG A 71 -34.66 -49.23 -6.96
CA ARG A 71 -35.69 -48.81 -7.94
C ARG A 71 -36.90 -47.96 -7.47
N ASP A 72 -37.14 -46.84 -8.13
CA ASP A 72 -38.14 -46.75 -9.22
C ASP A 72 -38.26 -45.32 -9.78
N ALA A 73 -38.35 -45.24 -11.10
CA ALA A 73 -38.89 -44.11 -11.84
C ALA A 73 -40.26 -44.53 -12.41
N PRO A 74 -41.17 -43.59 -12.67
CA PRO A 74 -41.83 -43.65 -13.96
C PRO A 74 -42.05 -42.31 -14.68
N ARG A 75 -42.29 -42.54 -15.97
CA ARG A 75 -42.52 -41.72 -17.17
C ARG A 75 -43.79 -40.82 -17.21
N ARG A 76 -43.72 -39.87 -18.16
CA ARG A 76 -44.71 -39.43 -19.20
C ARG A 76 -45.99 -38.66 -18.81
N ASN A 77 -46.16 -37.48 -19.45
CA ASN A 77 -47.09 -37.18 -20.57
C ASN A 77 -46.73 -35.78 -21.10
N GLU A 78 -46.40 -35.53 -22.38
CA GLU A 78 -47.19 -35.59 -23.64
C GLU A 78 -48.40 -34.61 -23.71
N GLY A 79 -48.41 -33.83 -24.82
CA GLY A 79 -49.49 -32.94 -25.27
C GLY A 79 -49.00 -31.48 -25.33
N GLY A 80 -48.75 -30.82 -26.46
CA GLY A 80 -49.33 -30.97 -27.79
C GLY A 80 -49.88 -29.58 -28.18
N GLY A 81 -49.37 -28.97 -29.26
CA GLY A 81 -49.80 -27.61 -29.64
C GLY A 81 -49.04 -27.01 -30.81
N MET A 82 -49.03 -27.70 -31.94
CA MET A 82 -48.64 -27.14 -33.23
C MET A 82 -49.74 -26.19 -33.74
N ARG A 83 -49.39 -24.98 -34.16
CA ARG A 83 -49.95 -24.38 -35.38
C ARG A 83 -49.09 -23.25 -35.94
N ASP A 84 -48.65 -23.54 -37.15
CA ASP A 84 -48.03 -22.74 -38.18
C ASP A 84 -49.00 -21.66 -38.71
N HIS A 85 -48.48 -20.49 -39.06
CA HIS A 85 -48.91 -19.71 -40.23
C HIS A 85 -47.94 -18.56 -40.54
N GLY A 86 -47.01 -18.83 -41.46
CA GLY A 86 -47.08 -18.26 -42.81
C GLY A 86 -46.97 -16.75 -43.02
N ARG A 87 -45.82 -16.36 -43.61
CA ARG A 87 -45.62 -15.40 -44.73
C ARG A 87 -46.21 -13.98 -44.61
N LYS A 88 -45.37 -12.97 -44.88
CA LYS A 88 -45.17 -12.42 -46.24
C LYS A 88 -44.05 -11.39 -46.28
N ALA A 89 -43.22 -11.54 -47.32
CA ALA A 89 -42.27 -10.55 -47.81
C ALA A 89 -42.93 -9.64 -48.87
N GLY A 90 -42.32 -8.47 -49.09
CA GLY A 90 -42.60 -7.45 -50.11
C GLY A 90 -42.24 -6.09 -49.52
N GLY A 91 -41.21 -5.36 -49.95
CA GLY A 91 -40.98 -4.80 -51.29
C GLY A 91 -41.82 -3.52 -51.43
N ILE A 92 -41.36 -2.31 -51.83
CA ILE A 92 -40.44 -1.89 -52.89
C ILE A 92 -40.43 -0.32 -52.93
N GLN A 93 -39.34 0.30 -53.42
CA GLN A 93 -39.18 1.67 -54.01
C GLN A 93 -39.35 2.91 -53.09
N ALA A 94 -38.67 4.05 -53.29
CA ALA A 94 -38.22 4.70 -54.52
C ALA A 94 -36.99 5.63 -54.33
N ALA A 95 -36.54 6.20 -55.45
CA ALA A 95 -35.20 6.68 -55.78
C ALA A 95 -35.05 8.22 -55.89
N ILE A 96 -33.80 8.70 -55.72
CA ILE A 96 -33.03 9.74 -56.46
C ILE A 96 -33.67 11.12 -56.71
N THR A 97 -32.95 12.23 -56.37
CA THR A 97 -32.43 13.27 -57.32
C THR A 97 -31.64 14.44 -56.63
N ARG A 98 -30.38 14.63 -57.07
CA ARG A 98 -29.48 15.82 -57.25
C ARG A 98 -29.53 17.02 -56.26
N THR A 99 -28.39 17.62 -55.87
CA THR A 99 -27.59 18.55 -56.74
C THR A 99 -26.20 18.88 -56.16
N ILE A 100 -25.23 19.00 -57.07
CA ILE A 100 -23.82 19.39 -56.90
C ILE A 100 -23.69 20.92 -56.95
N ALA A 101 -22.89 21.53 -56.07
CA ALA A 101 -22.38 22.88 -56.27
C ALA A 101 -20.86 22.93 -56.01
N MET A 102 -20.11 23.15 -57.09
CA MET A 102 -18.68 23.43 -57.14
C MET A 102 -18.35 24.76 -56.46
N ARG A 103 -17.23 24.82 -55.74
CA ARG A 103 -16.42 26.04 -55.65
C ARG A 103 -14.94 25.69 -55.58
N ARG A 104 -14.25 25.96 -56.69
CA ARG A 104 -12.80 25.98 -56.85
C ARG A 104 -12.25 27.26 -56.21
N LEU A 105 -11.13 27.18 -55.50
CA LEU A 105 -10.12 28.24 -55.55
C LEU A 105 -8.73 27.67 -55.27
N SER A 106 -7.90 27.73 -56.30
CA SER A 106 -6.48 27.40 -56.36
C SER A 106 -5.66 28.58 -55.85
N VAL A 107 -4.64 28.38 -55.01
CA VAL A 107 -3.53 29.34 -54.88
C VAL A 107 -2.22 28.58 -54.71
N TRP A 108 -1.25 29.02 -55.51
CA TRP A 108 0.09 28.48 -55.74
C TRP A 108 1.07 28.75 -54.60
N ILE A 109 2.09 27.88 -54.52
CA ILE A 109 3.33 28.03 -53.76
C ILE A 109 4.22 29.09 -54.44
N LEU A 110 4.83 30.02 -53.68
CA LEU A 110 6.21 30.44 -53.93
C LEU A 110 6.86 31.07 -52.68
N MET A 111 8.08 30.61 -52.40
CA MET A 111 9.02 31.14 -51.42
C MET A 111 9.51 32.54 -51.80
N PHE A 112 9.63 33.43 -50.81
CA PHE A 112 10.63 34.51 -50.81
C PHE A 112 11.09 34.78 -49.37
N SER A 113 12.32 34.36 -49.07
CA SER A 113 13.09 34.79 -47.89
C SER A 113 13.75 36.12 -48.21
N LEU A 114 13.63 37.12 -47.34
CA LEU A 114 14.63 38.19 -47.20
C LEU A 114 14.58 38.76 -45.78
N ALA A 115 15.76 38.80 -45.16
CA ALA A 115 16.03 39.23 -43.80
C ALA A 115 15.91 40.74 -43.61
N THR A 116 15.48 41.15 -42.41
CA THR A 116 15.75 42.41 -41.68
C THR A 116 14.77 42.41 -40.49
N GLY A 117 15.07 42.77 -39.25
CA GLY A 117 16.27 43.21 -38.56
C GLY A 117 15.96 43.15 -37.05
N CYS A 118 17.02 43.22 -36.23
CA CYS A 118 16.94 43.15 -34.78
C CYS A 118 16.01 44.21 -34.16
N ARG A 119 15.15 43.79 -33.24
CA ARG A 119 14.64 44.63 -32.14
C ARG A 119 14.62 43.83 -30.85
N SER A 120 15.61 44.09 -30.00
CA SER A 120 15.68 43.68 -28.62
C SER A 120 14.63 44.44 -27.79
N GLY A 121 13.49 43.80 -27.55
CA GLY A 121 12.57 44.18 -26.48
C GLY A 121 13.05 43.64 -25.14
N PRO A 122 12.71 44.30 -24.01
CA PRO A 122 13.21 43.93 -22.69
C PRO A 122 12.76 42.51 -22.32
N GLN A 123 13.74 41.65 -22.04
CA GLN A 123 13.50 40.32 -21.50
C GLN A 123 12.89 40.46 -20.11
N THR A 124 11.58 40.31 -20.03
CA THR A 124 10.93 39.92 -18.78
C THR A 124 11.50 38.57 -18.38
N ALA A 125 12.31 38.55 -17.31
CA ALA A 125 12.74 37.33 -16.65
C ALA A 125 11.48 36.57 -16.18
N ALA A 126 11.03 35.62 -16.98
CA ALA A 126 9.93 34.75 -16.66
C ALA A 126 10.24 33.34 -17.21
N ASN A 127 10.25 32.39 -16.28
CA ASN A 127 10.34 30.96 -16.49
C ASN A 127 11.68 30.42 -17.04
N SER A 128 12.65 30.28 -16.14
CA SER A 128 13.46 29.07 -16.16
C SER A 128 12.54 27.86 -15.98
N ARG A 129 11.98 27.35 -17.09
CA ARG A 129 11.58 25.94 -17.13
C ARG A 129 12.88 25.18 -16.91
N ALA A 130 13.08 24.67 -15.70
CA ALA A 130 13.97 23.54 -15.50
C ALA A 130 13.46 22.47 -16.48
N SER A 131 14.15 22.33 -17.61
CA SER A 131 13.92 21.21 -18.52
C SER A 131 14.36 19.98 -17.75
N ALA A 132 13.42 19.26 -17.14
CA ALA A 132 13.68 17.97 -16.54
C ALA A 132 14.30 17.10 -17.64
N ASP A 133 15.56 16.69 -17.47
CA ASP A 133 16.21 15.74 -18.35
C ASP A 133 15.54 14.38 -18.10
N PRO A 134 14.74 13.85 -19.05
CA PRO A 134 14.04 12.58 -18.85
C PRO A 134 15.00 11.39 -18.71
N MET A 135 16.30 11.57 -18.98
CA MET A 135 17.31 10.52 -18.88
C MET A 135 17.94 10.39 -17.48
N HIS A 136 17.74 11.36 -16.58
CA HIS A 136 18.31 11.31 -15.23
C HIS A 136 17.24 11.45 -14.14
N PRO A 137 17.29 10.63 -13.07
CA PRO A 137 16.35 10.76 -11.98
C PRO A 137 16.67 12.06 -11.21
N SER A 138 15.63 12.80 -10.82
CA SER A 138 15.77 14.08 -10.12
C SER A 138 14.84 14.14 -8.91
N HIS A 139 15.19 14.96 -7.92
CA HIS A 139 14.24 15.39 -6.88
C HIS A 139 13.61 16.74 -7.18
N ASP A 140 14.15 17.47 -8.15
CA ASP A 140 13.69 18.79 -8.58
C ASP A 140 12.76 18.65 -9.79
N ARG A 141 11.53 18.24 -9.50
CA ARG A 141 10.42 18.18 -10.46
C ARG A 141 9.13 18.66 -9.80
N ARG A 142 8.09 18.87 -10.60
CA ARG A 142 6.77 19.25 -10.07
C ARG A 142 6.02 17.99 -9.65
N TRP A 143 6.30 17.52 -8.44
CA TRP A 143 5.65 16.32 -7.89
C TRP A 143 4.19 16.56 -7.52
N GLN A 144 3.38 15.50 -7.60
CA GLN A 144 2.07 15.52 -6.98
C GLN A 144 2.16 15.86 -5.49
N PRO A 145 1.19 16.59 -4.91
CA PRO A 145 1.27 17.04 -3.52
C PRO A 145 1.50 15.92 -2.50
N THR A 146 0.92 14.73 -2.72
CA THR A 146 1.06 13.54 -1.84
C THR A 146 2.43 12.86 -1.94
N LEU A 147 3.27 13.27 -2.90
CA LEU A 147 4.59 12.71 -3.22
C LEU A 147 5.69 13.80 -3.23
N ALA A 148 5.35 15.04 -2.90
CA ALA A 148 6.26 16.18 -2.98
C ALA A 148 7.33 16.20 -1.89
N VAL A 149 7.00 15.70 -0.68
CA VAL A 149 7.90 15.74 0.48
C VAL A 149 8.53 14.37 0.70
N LEU A 150 9.86 14.31 0.68
CA LEU A 150 10.61 13.07 0.92
C LEU A 150 10.76 12.80 2.43
N PRO A 151 10.49 11.57 2.90
CA PRO A 151 10.80 11.19 4.27
C PRO A 151 12.30 10.98 4.47
N THR A 152 12.74 11.19 5.71
CA THR A 152 14.11 10.91 6.15
C THR A 152 14.08 10.28 7.55
N ALA A 153 15.15 9.59 7.92
CA ALA A 153 15.27 8.94 9.22
C ALA A 153 16.64 9.20 9.83
N LYS A 154 16.68 9.76 11.04
CA LYS A 154 17.92 9.86 11.82
C LYS A 154 18.01 8.66 12.75
N ILE A 155 18.97 7.79 12.47
CA ILE A 155 19.22 6.57 13.24
C ILE A 155 20.34 6.87 14.25
N LYS A 156 20.03 6.73 15.54
CA LYS A 156 20.99 6.87 16.63
C LYS A 156 20.75 5.74 17.64
N ASP A 157 21.67 4.78 17.70
CA ASP A 157 21.62 3.63 18.60
C ASP A 157 20.27 2.88 18.49
N ASP A 158 19.48 2.89 19.56
CA ASP A 158 18.17 2.26 19.68
C ASP A 158 17.00 3.17 19.27
N ARG A 159 17.27 4.40 18.80
CA ARG A 159 16.25 5.42 18.48
C ARG A 159 16.32 5.83 17.02
N ILE A 160 15.16 5.86 16.39
CA ILE A 160 15.00 6.26 14.98
C ILE A 160 13.98 7.39 14.91
N GLU A 161 14.46 8.60 14.66
CA GLU A 161 13.62 9.77 14.40
C GLU A 161 13.26 9.81 12.92
N VAL A 162 12.01 9.49 12.60
CA VAL A 162 11.48 9.54 11.24
C VAL A 162 10.78 10.87 11.02
N ARG A 163 11.17 11.57 9.96
CA ARG A 163 10.62 12.87 9.57
C ARG A 163 9.80 12.78 8.30
N ASN A 164 8.83 13.67 8.20
CA ASN A 164 7.87 13.75 7.11
C ASN A 164 7.06 12.44 6.95
N ILE A 165 6.58 11.88 8.07
CA ILE A 165 5.63 10.76 8.04
C ILE A 165 4.31 11.29 7.49
N ARG A 166 3.90 10.79 6.33
CA ARG A 166 2.69 11.24 5.64
C ARG A 166 1.44 10.80 6.40
N ASN A 167 0.47 11.70 6.50
CA ASN A 167 -0.82 11.46 7.13
C ASN A 167 -1.93 12.22 6.40
N CYS A 168 -2.15 11.86 5.14
CA CYS A 168 -3.15 12.49 4.30
C CYS A 168 -4.57 12.29 4.86
N LEU A 169 -5.34 13.37 4.89
CA LEU A 169 -6.77 13.33 5.14
C LEU A 169 -7.51 13.38 3.80
N TYR A 170 -8.15 12.28 3.43
CA TYR A 170 -8.87 12.16 2.17
C TYR A 170 -10.37 12.45 2.35
N PHE A 171 -10.95 13.19 1.42
CA PHE A 171 -12.40 13.36 1.24
C PHE A 171 -12.88 12.59 0.01
N THR A 172 -12.07 12.57 -1.04
CA THR A 172 -12.15 11.68 -2.21
C THR A 172 -10.73 11.24 -2.60
N GLU A 173 -10.57 10.49 -3.69
CA GLU A 173 -9.24 10.15 -4.22
C GLU A 173 -8.42 11.40 -4.59
N ASP A 174 -9.08 12.40 -5.20
CA ASP A 174 -8.42 13.62 -5.70
C ASP A 174 -8.59 14.85 -4.79
N ALA A 175 -9.46 14.77 -3.77
CA ALA A 175 -9.67 15.84 -2.80
C ALA A 175 -9.16 15.43 -1.42
N TYR A 176 -8.04 16.02 -1.01
CA TYR A 176 -7.34 15.66 0.22
C TYR A 176 -6.56 16.83 0.83
N VAL A 177 -6.19 16.68 2.10
CA VAL A 177 -5.22 17.54 2.79
C VAL A 177 -3.98 16.72 3.07
N VAL A 178 -2.86 17.11 2.46
CA VAL A 178 -1.56 16.50 2.75
C VAL A 178 -1.06 17.02 4.09
N ARG A 179 -0.77 16.11 5.02
CA ARG A 179 -0.17 16.42 6.31
C ARG A 179 1.05 15.54 6.52
N HIS A 180 1.99 16.06 7.30
CA HIS A 180 3.15 15.32 7.73
C HIS A 180 3.36 15.52 9.23
N TYR A 181 3.93 14.52 9.89
CA TYR A 181 4.41 14.63 11.25
C TYR A 181 5.76 13.93 11.40
N ASP A 182 6.47 14.25 12.47
CA ASP A 182 7.73 13.61 12.82
C ASP A 182 7.50 12.76 14.07
N LYS A 183 8.13 11.59 14.13
CA LYS A 183 8.02 10.69 15.29
C LYS A 183 9.32 9.93 15.52
N THR A 184 9.66 9.76 16.80
CA THR A 184 10.78 8.91 17.21
C THR A 184 10.27 7.55 17.66
N TYR A 185 10.86 6.50 17.10
CA TYR A 185 10.59 5.11 17.46
C TYR A 185 11.79 4.53 18.19
N ARG A 186 11.54 3.67 19.20
CA ARG A 186 12.59 2.86 19.81
C ARG A 186 12.57 1.47 19.18
N LEU A 187 13.74 0.92 18.88
CA LEU A 187 13.85 -0.43 18.35
C LEU A 187 13.32 -1.47 19.35
N ASP A 188 13.50 -1.25 20.66
CA ASP A 188 12.93 -2.13 21.69
C ASP A 188 11.40 -2.13 21.72
N ASP A 189 10.75 -1.11 21.15
CA ASP A 189 9.30 -1.02 21.04
C ASP A 189 8.77 -1.70 19.79
N ILE A 190 9.62 -2.14 18.84
CA ILE A 190 9.14 -2.83 17.64
C ILE A 190 8.69 -4.25 18.00
N GLU A 191 7.51 -4.65 17.53
CA GLU A 191 6.90 -5.93 17.91
C GLU A 191 6.56 -6.79 16.70
N SER A 192 6.23 -6.19 15.56
CA SER A 192 5.79 -6.94 14.39
C SER A 192 6.05 -6.19 13.08
N VAL A 193 6.04 -6.92 11.98
CA VAL A 193 5.89 -6.37 10.64
C VAL A 193 4.79 -7.13 9.93
N ASP A 194 3.86 -6.42 9.32
CA ASP A 194 2.80 -7.01 8.51
C ASP A 194 3.09 -6.76 7.02
N PHE A 195 2.76 -7.75 6.20
CA PHE A 195 2.87 -7.66 4.76
C PHE A 195 1.51 -7.27 4.18
N ILE A 196 1.45 -6.13 3.50
CA ILE A 196 0.21 -5.62 2.90
C ILE A 196 0.25 -5.85 1.41
N VAL A 197 -0.83 -6.41 0.86
CA VAL A 197 -1.00 -6.65 -0.58
C VAL A 197 -2.30 -6.00 -1.05
N VAL A 198 -2.21 -5.26 -2.15
CA VAL A 198 -3.32 -4.51 -2.75
C VAL A 198 -3.41 -4.94 -4.22
N PRO A 199 -4.22 -5.96 -4.54
CA PRO A 199 -4.38 -6.44 -5.90
C PRO A 199 -4.92 -5.35 -6.84
N PHE A 200 -4.42 -5.29 -8.07
CA PHE A 200 -4.96 -4.39 -9.09
C PHE A 200 -6.19 -5.02 -9.75
N LYS A 201 -7.29 -4.27 -9.85
CA LYS A 201 -8.56 -4.75 -10.41
C LYS A 201 -8.42 -5.15 -11.88
N GLU A 202 -7.64 -4.39 -12.63
CA GLU A 202 -7.49 -4.51 -14.07
C GLU A 202 -6.42 -5.53 -14.47
N THR A 203 -5.57 -5.95 -13.53
CA THR A 203 -4.44 -6.86 -13.83
C THR A 203 -4.22 -7.81 -12.67
N ALA A 204 -4.91 -8.94 -12.68
CA ALA A 204 -4.89 -9.94 -11.60
C ALA A 204 -3.49 -10.45 -11.20
N ASN A 205 -2.50 -10.35 -12.11
CA ASN A 205 -1.13 -10.76 -11.85
C ASN A 205 -0.26 -9.68 -11.20
N LEU A 206 -0.80 -8.48 -10.99
CA LEU A 206 -0.12 -7.36 -10.36
C LEU A 206 -0.85 -6.94 -9.09
N ALA A 207 -0.06 -6.65 -8.08
CA ALA A 207 -0.49 -6.04 -6.83
C ALA A 207 0.54 -5.02 -6.39
N HIS A 208 0.08 -4.06 -5.59
CA HIS A 208 0.94 -3.18 -4.85
C HIS A 208 1.25 -3.78 -3.48
N THR A 209 2.52 -3.80 -3.09
CA THR A 209 2.96 -4.42 -1.84
C THR A 209 3.59 -3.39 -0.90
N MET A 210 3.33 -3.52 0.39
CA MET A 210 3.81 -2.60 1.42
C MET A 210 4.18 -3.38 2.69
N LEU A 211 4.91 -2.73 3.59
CA LEU A 211 5.17 -3.21 4.94
C LEU A 211 4.50 -2.29 5.96
N SER A 212 4.05 -2.84 7.08
CA SER A 212 3.58 -2.05 8.23
C SER A 212 4.25 -2.54 9.50
N PHE A 213 5.06 -1.68 10.11
CA PHE A 213 5.79 -1.99 11.33
C PHE A 213 4.92 -1.64 12.53
N GLY A 214 4.62 -2.65 13.35
CA GLY A 214 3.85 -2.50 14.58
C GLY A 214 4.77 -2.30 15.79
N PHE A 215 4.43 -1.32 16.62
CA PHE A 215 5.14 -0.96 17.83
C PHE A 215 4.25 -1.17 19.06
N ARG A 216 4.91 -1.34 20.20
CA ARG A 216 4.29 -1.39 21.52
C ARG A 216 3.35 -0.21 21.72
N GLY A 217 2.15 -0.49 22.23
CA GLY A 217 1.11 0.53 22.41
C GLY A 217 0.15 0.66 21.22
N GLY A 218 0.31 -0.16 20.18
CA GLY A 218 -0.63 -0.22 19.05
C GLY A 218 -0.38 0.81 17.96
N ASP A 219 0.81 1.41 17.95
CA ASP A 219 1.28 2.29 16.88
C ASP A 219 1.74 1.49 15.67
N TYR A 220 1.44 1.97 14.47
CA TYR A 220 1.86 1.34 13.22
C TYR A 220 2.44 2.37 12.24
N LEU A 221 3.53 2.00 11.57
CA LEU A 221 4.17 2.81 10.55
C LEU A 221 4.21 2.02 9.24
N ALA A 222 3.46 2.48 8.24
CA ALA A 222 3.44 1.88 6.93
C ALA A 222 4.58 2.44 6.06
N VAL A 223 5.21 1.55 5.30
CA VAL A 223 6.21 1.91 4.30
C VAL A 223 5.82 1.30 2.97
N SER A 224 5.68 2.17 1.98
CA SER A 224 5.31 1.84 0.62
C SER A 224 6.37 2.34 -0.34
N VAL A 225 6.78 1.49 -1.27
CA VAL A 225 7.68 1.87 -2.36
C VAL A 225 6.81 2.22 -3.56
N GLU A 226 6.78 3.48 -3.94
CA GLU A 226 5.87 4.03 -4.93
C GLU A 226 6.65 4.59 -6.12
N ALA A 227 6.01 4.58 -7.28
CA ALA A 227 6.40 5.47 -8.37
C ALA A 227 6.07 6.91 -7.96
N ARG A 228 7.06 7.79 -8.03
CA ARG A 228 6.93 9.21 -7.71
C ARG A 228 6.43 9.94 -8.94
N LEU A 229 5.18 10.38 -8.89
CA LEU A 229 4.48 10.99 -10.02
C LEU A 229 4.59 12.51 -10.00
N GLU A 230 4.75 13.10 -11.18
CA GLU A 230 4.62 14.54 -11.41
C GLU A 230 3.15 14.97 -11.49
N GLU A 231 2.90 16.27 -11.33
CA GLU A 231 1.58 16.87 -11.48
C GLU A 231 1.03 16.59 -12.90
N GLY A 232 -0.16 15.98 -12.97
CA GLY A 232 -0.79 15.60 -14.23
C GLY A 232 -0.41 14.23 -14.77
N GLU A 233 0.53 13.52 -14.12
CA GLU A 233 0.84 12.13 -14.46
C GLU A 233 -0.14 11.15 -13.80
N THR A 234 -0.52 10.11 -14.55
CA THR A 234 -1.30 8.99 -14.02
C THR A 234 -0.42 7.75 -14.03
N TYR A 235 -0.42 7.00 -12.92
CA TYR A 235 0.35 5.77 -12.86
C TYR A 235 -0.10 4.78 -13.95
N SER A 236 0.90 4.13 -14.53
CA SER A 236 0.70 3.02 -15.43
C SER A 236 1.79 1.99 -15.19
N ALA A 237 1.37 0.75 -14.92
CA ALA A 237 2.28 -0.37 -14.69
C ALA A 237 3.22 -0.63 -15.89
N TRP A 238 2.73 -0.36 -17.11
CA TRP A 238 3.51 -0.52 -18.34
C TRP A 238 4.48 0.65 -18.59
N LEU A 239 4.10 1.90 -18.26
CA LEU A 239 5.00 3.06 -18.29
C LEU A 239 6.11 2.94 -17.22
N GLY A 240 5.79 2.36 -16.06
CA GLY A 240 6.77 2.10 -15.00
C GLY A 240 7.86 1.10 -15.40
N ALA A 241 7.60 0.23 -16.39
CA ALA A 241 8.61 -0.68 -16.93
C ALA A 241 9.60 0.03 -17.89
N ALA A 242 9.29 1.26 -18.33
CA ALA A 242 10.09 2.05 -19.26
C ALA A 242 10.95 3.14 -18.57
N ARG A 243 11.15 3.07 -17.24
CA ARG A 243 11.93 4.05 -16.43
C ARG A 243 11.40 5.50 -16.50
N GLN A 244 10.09 5.67 -16.49
CA GLN A 244 9.47 7.00 -16.62
C GLN A 244 9.09 7.64 -15.28
N TYR A 245 9.31 6.96 -14.16
CA TYR A 245 9.04 7.51 -12.84
C TYR A 245 10.26 7.39 -11.95
N GLU A 246 10.43 8.33 -11.04
CA GLU A 246 11.37 8.20 -9.92
C GLU A 246 10.81 7.27 -8.84
N LEU A 247 11.70 6.65 -8.07
CA LEU A 247 11.35 5.84 -6.91
C LEU A 247 11.16 6.76 -5.70
N MET A 248 10.11 6.51 -4.91
CA MET A 248 9.95 7.11 -3.59
C MET A 248 9.57 6.04 -2.56
N TYR A 249 10.15 6.13 -1.37
CA TYR A 249 9.60 5.45 -0.21
C TYR A 249 8.62 6.41 0.47
N VAL A 250 7.33 6.08 0.42
CA VAL A 250 6.30 6.73 1.23
C VAL A 250 6.33 6.08 2.60
N VAL A 251 6.70 6.85 3.62
CA VAL A 251 6.61 6.48 5.03
C VAL A 251 5.40 7.20 5.61
N ALA A 252 4.41 6.48 6.08
CA ALA A 252 3.09 7.03 6.35
C ALA A 252 2.41 6.38 7.55
N ASP A 253 1.46 7.13 8.13
CA ASP A 253 0.45 6.56 9.02
C ASP A 253 -0.27 5.41 8.30
N GLU A 254 -0.48 4.28 8.97
CA GLU A 254 -1.13 3.14 8.33
C GLU A 254 -2.56 3.49 7.86
N ARG A 255 -3.25 4.36 8.59
CA ARG A 255 -4.59 4.82 8.20
C ARG A 255 -4.58 5.57 6.88
N ASP A 256 -3.56 6.40 6.61
CA ASP A 256 -3.40 7.12 5.34
C ASP A 256 -3.39 6.13 4.17
N VAL A 257 -2.46 5.17 4.21
CA VAL A 257 -2.27 4.26 3.07
C VAL A 257 -3.43 3.29 2.89
N VAL A 258 -4.10 2.87 3.98
CA VAL A 258 -5.23 1.95 3.91
C VAL A 258 -6.49 2.67 3.43
N LYS A 259 -6.90 3.79 4.06
CA LYS A 259 -8.16 4.49 3.72
C LYS A 259 -8.21 4.95 2.27
N LEU A 260 -7.08 5.43 1.73
CA LEU A 260 -6.99 5.76 0.30
C LEU A 260 -7.48 4.59 -0.58
N ARG A 261 -7.11 3.37 -0.22
CA ARG A 261 -7.37 2.16 -1.00
C ARG A 261 -8.75 1.57 -0.73
N THR A 262 -9.16 1.49 0.54
CA THR A 262 -10.43 0.88 0.94
C THR A 262 -11.65 1.75 0.69
N ASP A 263 -11.54 3.06 0.97
CA ASP A 263 -12.67 3.99 1.00
C ASP A 263 -12.76 4.82 -0.28
N HIS A 264 -11.63 5.20 -0.87
CA HIS A 264 -11.60 6.14 -1.99
C HIS A 264 -11.37 5.46 -3.35
N ARG A 265 -10.45 4.49 -3.44
CA ARG A 265 -10.25 3.66 -4.64
C ARG A 265 -11.14 2.42 -4.71
N ASN A 266 -11.73 2.05 -3.56
CA ASN A 266 -12.57 0.87 -3.40
C ASN A 266 -11.90 -0.42 -3.93
N VAL A 267 -10.63 -0.62 -3.62
CA VAL A 267 -9.83 -1.82 -3.97
C VAL A 267 -9.61 -2.69 -2.75
N ASP A 268 -9.37 -3.98 -2.95
CA ASP A 268 -9.09 -4.90 -1.86
C ASP A 268 -7.73 -4.57 -1.20
N VAL A 269 -7.71 -4.65 0.13
CA VAL A 269 -6.50 -4.52 0.94
C VAL A 269 -6.39 -5.75 1.83
N LEU A 270 -5.30 -6.47 1.65
CA LEU A 270 -4.98 -7.69 2.36
C LEU A 270 -3.82 -7.40 3.33
N VAL A 271 -4.01 -7.63 4.63
CA VAL A 271 -2.97 -7.46 5.65
C VAL A 271 -2.63 -8.82 6.24
N TYR A 272 -1.41 -9.27 6.00
CA TYR A 272 -0.90 -10.55 6.49
C TYR A 272 0.04 -10.34 7.67
N ARG A 273 -0.29 -10.97 8.80
CA ARG A 273 0.67 -11.12 9.90
C ARG A 273 1.85 -11.96 9.40
N THR A 274 3.08 -11.50 9.61
CA THR A 274 4.28 -12.25 9.22
C THR A 274 4.88 -13.01 10.39
N ARG A 275 5.58 -14.10 10.07
CA ARG A 275 6.36 -14.90 11.03
C ARG A 275 7.81 -14.44 10.99
N VAL A 276 8.14 -13.44 11.81
CA VAL A 276 9.48 -12.84 11.91
C VAL A 276 9.81 -12.63 13.38
N GLU A 277 11.02 -13.03 13.79
CA GLU A 277 11.50 -12.80 15.16
C GLU A 277 11.67 -11.30 15.41
N ARG A 278 11.40 -10.83 16.63
CA ARG A 278 11.44 -9.39 16.97
C ARG A 278 12.74 -8.71 16.57
N GLU A 279 13.88 -9.37 16.80
CA GLU A 279 15.20 -8.87 16.43
C GLU A 279 15.31 -8.61 14.91
N GLN A 280 14.84 -9.56 14.10
CA GLN A 280 14.82 -9.45 12.64
C GLN A 280 13.85 -8.36 12.16
N VAL A 281 12.76 -8.10 12.88
CA VAL A 281 11.86 -6.97 12.59
C VAL A 281 12.61 -5.64 12.79
N GLY A 282 13.40 -5.51 13.86
CA GLY A 282 14.22 -4.34 14.12
C GLY A 282 15.29 -4.12 13.05
N GLU A 283 16.00 -5.18 12.65
CA GLU A 283 16.97 -5.15 11.55
C GLU A 283 16.33 -4.73 10.23
N LEU A 284 15.12 -5.25 9.93
CA LEU A 284 14.34 -4.88 8.76
C LEU A 284 13.97 -3.41 8.76
N PHE A 285 13.48 -2.91 9.90
CA PHE A 285 13.11 -1.51 10.03
C PHE A 285 14.30 -0.60 9.79
N VAL A 286 15.46 -0.91 10.37
CA VAL A 286 16.71 -0.16 10.15
C VAL A 286 17.13 -0.19 8.68
N ASP A 287 17.10 -1.34 8.02
CA ASP A 287 17.51 -1.45 6.61
C ASP A 287 16.57 -0.66 5.68
N VAL A 288 15.26 -0.69 5.95
CA VAL A 288 14.27 0.12 5.24
C VAL A 288 14.52 1.62 5.46
N MET A 289 14.77 2.06 6.69
CA MET A 289 15.05 3.48 6.98
C MET A 289 16.37 3.96 6.36
N ARG A 290 17.39 3.09 6.26
CA ARG A 290 18.62 3.39 5.51
C ARG A 290 18.33 3.59 4.02
N ARG A 291 17.44 2.77 3.44
CA ARG A 291 17.04 2.91 2.03
C ARG A 291 16.22 4.17 1.78
N VAL A 292 15.32 4.53 2.70
CA VAL A 292 14.62 5.84 2.70
C VAL A 292 15.62 6.98 2.59
N ASN A 293 16.65 7.00 3.45
CA ASN A 293 17.69 8.03 3.40
C ASN A 293 18.52 8.02 2.12
N ALA A 294 18.83 6.84 1.58
CA ALA A 294 19.58 6.71 0.33
C ALA A 294 18.80 7.36 -0.82
N ILE A 295 17.51 7.07 -0.92
CA ILE A 295 16.61 7.66 -1.93
C ILE A 295 16.40 9.15 -1.69
N ALA A 296 16.33 9.62 -0.45
CA ALA A 296 16.22 11.05 -0.17
C ALA A 296 17.49 11.85 -0.52
N LYS A 297 18.65 11.19 -0.51
CA LYS A 297 19.95 11.80 -0.87
C LYS A 297 20.19 11.78 -2.37
N GLN A 298 19.80 10.69 -3.03
CA GLN A 298 20.04 10.46 -4.44
C GLN A 298 18.82 9.83 -5.09
N ALA A 299 18.23 10.56 -6.04
CA ALA A 299 17.12 10.07 -6.82
C ALA A 299 17.50 8.83 -7.62
N GLU A 300 16.58 7.89 -7.72
CA GLU A 300 16.70 6.70 -8.55
C GLU A 300 15.43 6.51 -9.37
N PHE A 301 15.52 5.88 -10.54
CA PHE A 301 14.35 5.51 -11.30
C PHE A 301 13.62 4.32 -10.65
N TYR A 302 12.29 4.39 -10.66
CA TYR A 302 11.42 3.25 -10.50
C TYR A 302 11.51 2.36 -11.75
N ASP A 303 11.68 1.06 -11.54
CA ASP A 303 11.73 0.07 -12.61
C ASP A 303 10.81 -1.08 -12.23
N THR A 304 9.71 -1.27 -12.97
CA THR A 304 8.70 -2.31 -12.69
C THR A 304 9.28 -3.72 -12.64
N LEU A 305 10.47 -3.99 -13.19
CA LEU A 305 11.09 -5.32 -13.16
C LEU A 305 12.18 -5.45 -12.09
N ARG A 306 12.92 -4.38 -11.80
CA ARG A 306 14.14 -4.46 -10.96
C ARG A 306 14.13 -3.57 -9.70
N ASN A 307 13.29 -2.54 -9.66
CA ASN A 307 13.24 -1.55 -8.60
C ASN A 307 11.80 -1.08 -8.38
N ASN A 308 10.98 -2.02 -7.94
CA ASN A 308 9.55 -1.86 -7.66
C ASN A 308 9.25 -2.18 -6.18
N CYS A 309 7.98 -2.14 -5.79
CA CYS A 309 7.57 -2.44 -4.42
C CYS A 309 8.00 -3.82 -3.91
N THR A 310 7.68 -4.89 -4.64
CA THR A 310 7.98 -6.26 -4.22
C THR A 310 9.48 -6.58 -4.25
N THR A 311 10.19 -6.15 -5.28
CA THR A 311 11.64 -6.40 -5.43
C THR A 311 12.46 -5.69 -4.36
N ASN A 312 12.06 -4.48 -3.95
CA ASN A 312 12.68 -3.79 -2.82
C ASN A 312 12.42 -4.53 -1.50
N ILE A 313 11.19 -4.96 -1.22
CA ILE A 313 10.88 -5.77 -0.03
C ILE A 313 11.70 -7.07 -0.02
N VAL A 314 11.78 -7.78 -1.15
CA VAL A 314 12.60 -8.99 -1.29
C VAL A 314 14.08 -8.70 -1.04
N ALA A 315 14.60 -7.59 -1.56
CA ALA A 315 15.98 -7.19 -1.32
C ALA A 315 16.25 -6.92 0.17
N HIS A 316 15.34 -6.22 0.86
CA HIS A 316 15.42 -5.99 2.30
C HIS A 316 15.45 -7.31 3.09
N VAL A 317 14.49 -8.20 2.83
CA VAL A 317 14.41 -9.50 3.50
C VAL A 317 15.67 -10.33 3.26
N ASN A 318 16.19 -10.36 2.03
CA ASN A 318 17.37 -11.15 1.68
C ASN A 318 18.70 -10.54 2.17
N ARG A 319 18.77 -9.24 2.48
CA ARG A 319 19.96 -8.67 3.15
C ARG A 319 20.07 -9.15 4.60
N ILE A 320 18.94 -9.28 5.28
CA ILE A 320 18.86 -9.71 6.67
C ILE A 320 19.00 -11.23 6.77
N ARG A 321 18.29 -11.95 5.90
CA ARG A 321 18.34 -13.40 5.82
C ARG A 321 18.62 -13.86 4.39
N PRO A 322 19.89 -13.99 4.00
CA PRO A 322 20.28 -14.39 2.65
C PRO A 322 19.58 -15.65 2.16
N GLY A 323 19.02 -15.58 0.95
CA GLY A 323 18.32 -16.70 0.30
C GLY A 323 16.94 -17.02 0.86
N ARG A 324 16.40 -16.20 1.78
CA ARG A 324 15.06 -16.45 2.36
C ARG A 324 13.96 -16.41 1.32
N ILE A 325 14.05 -15.50 0.35
CA ILE A 325 13.14 -15.43 -0.79
C ILE A 325 13.94 -15.71 -2.06
N PRO A 326 13.71 -16.84 -2.75
CA PRO A 326 14.41 -17.15 -3.99
C PRO A 326 13.98 -16.21 -5.11
N ARG A 327 14.84 -16.06 -6.12
CA ARG A 327 14.45 -15.41 -7.37
C ARG A 327 13.38 -16.26 -8.05
N SER A 328 12.18 -15.73 -8.19
CA SER A 328 11.05 -16.43 -8.82
C SER A 328 10.22 -15.47 -9.67
N LEU A 329 9.46 -16.02 -10.62
CA LEU A 329 8.56 -15.23 -11.45
C LEU A 329 7.47 -14.53 -10.61
N SER A 330 7.09 -15.12 -9.48
CA SER A 330 6.12 -14.53 -8.54
C SER A 330 6.64 -13.26 -7.84
N VAL A 331 7.94 -12.99 -7.86
CA VAL A 331 8.50 -11.69 -7.41
C VAL A 331 8.21 -10.59 -8.42
N VAL A 332 8.13 -10.93 -9.71
CA VAL A 332 7.80 -10.01 -10.81
C VAL A 332 6.29 -9.89 -10.98
N LEU A 333 5.57 -11.01 -10.91
CA LEU A 333 4.10 -11.06 -10.91
C LEU A 333 3.59 -10.82 -9.49
N THR A 334 3.64 -9.56 -9.07
CA THR A 334 3.41 -9.14 -7.68
C THR A 334 2.03 -9.53 -7.12
N GLY A 335 1.05 -9.84 -7.99
CA GLY A 335 -0.25 -10.40 -7.59
C GLY A 335 -0.19 -11.80 -6.98
N HIS A 336 0.94 -12.50 -7.11
CA HIS A 336 1.21 -13.82 -6.51
C HIS A 336 2.16 -13.74 -5.31
N SER A 337 2.48 -12.53 -4.84
CA SER A 337 3.44 -12.32 -3.75
C SER A 337 2.94 -12.84 -2.39
N ASP A 338 1.63 -12.75 -2.13
CA ASP A 338 0.97 -13.35 -0.96
C ASP A 338 1.08 -14.87 -0.98
N ARG A 339 0.84 -15.51 -2.13
CA ARG A 339 0.98 -16.96 -2.30
C ARG A 339 2.42 -17.41 -2.10
N LEU A 340 3.39 -16.69 -2.68
CA LEU A 340 4.80 -16.98 -2.48
C LEU A 340 5.19 -16.87 -0.99
N ALA A 341 4.75 -15.80 -0.32
CA ALA A 341 5.03 -15.61 1.10
C ALA A 341 4.39 -16.73 1.97
N TYR A 342 3.18 -17.17 1.61
CA TYR A 342 2.51 -18.31 2.24
C TYR A 342 3.32 -19.60 2.07
N ASP A 343 3.69 -19.94 0.83
CA ASP A 343 4.41 -21.19 0.50
C ASP A 343 5.81 -21.23 1.14
N LEU A 344 6.44 -20.08 1.37
CA LEU A 344 7.71 -19.95 2.10
C LEU A 344 7.57 -19.96 3.64
N GLY A 345 6.34 -20.06 4.15
CA GLY A 345 6.03 -20.03 5.58
C GLY A 345 6.32 -18.68 6.25
N LEU A 346 6.30 -17.59 5.49
CA LEU A 346 6.51 -16.21 5.98
C LEU A 346 5.23 -15.59 6.54
N ILE A 347 4.05 -16.08 6.15
CA ILE A 347 2.77 -15.65 6.70
C ILE A 347 2.47 -16.49 7.95
N ASP A 348 2.11 -15.82 9.04
CA ASP A 348 1.78 -16.46 10.31
C ASP A 348 0.34 -16.95 10.31
N THR A 349 0.12 -18.13 9.72
CA THR A 349 -1.17 -18.79 9.68
C THR A 349 -1.01 -20.31 9.66
N ALA A 350 -2.04 -21.01 10.15
CA ALA A 350 -2.23 -22.45 9.99
C ALA A 350 -3.39 -22.79 9.04
N LEU A 351 -4.10 -21.77 8.54
CA LEU A 351 -5.24 -21.95 7.65
C LEU A 351 -4.76 -22.27 6.22
N PRO A 352 -5.55 -23.02 5.43
CA PRO A 352 -5.34 -23.12 3.99
C PRO A 352 -5.27 -21.74 3.33
N PHE A 353 -4.44 -21.61 2.28
CA PHE A 353 -4.14 -20.31 1.64
C PHE A 353 -5.37 -19.46 1.32
N GLU A 354 -6.41 -20.02 0.69
CA GLU A 354 -7.61 -19.26 0.32
C GLU A 354 -8.36 -18.73 1.56
N GLN A 355 -8.38 -19.48 2.66
CA GLN A 355 -8.98 -19.03 3.92
C GLN A 355 -8.11 -17.97 4.60
N ALA A 356 -6.78 -18.15 4.59
CA ALA A 356 -5.86 -17.16 5.11
C ALA A 356 -5.96 -15.83 4.34
N ARG A 357 -6.11 -15.90 3.01
CA ARG A 357 -6.30 -14.74 2.13
C ARG A 357 -7.63 -14.04 2.38
N ALA A 358 -8.72 -14.80 2.53
CA ALA A 358 -10.02 -14.25 2.89
C ALA A 358 -9.96 -13.51 4.24
N ASN A 359 -9.32 -14.10 5.25
CA ASN A 359 -9.16 -13.51 6.58
C ASN A 359 -8.23 -12.29 6.59
N ALA A 360 -7.27 -12.22 5.67
CA ALA A 360 -6.38 -11.06 5.53
C ALA A 360 -7.09 -9.83 4.96
N ARG A 361 -8.28 -9.98 4.33
CA ARG A 361 -9.00 -8.86 3.71
C ARG A 361 -9.64 -7.96 4.77
N ILE A 362 -9.10 -6.74 4.90
CA ILE A 362 -9.50 -5.82 5.97
C ILE A 362 -10.57 -4.79 5.58
N ASN A 363 -11.02 -4.76 4.32
CA ASN A 363 -11.83 -3.66 3.76
C ASN A 363 -13.05 -3.27 4.61
N ASP A 364 -13.79 -4.25 5.11
CA ASP A 364 -15.01 -4.00 5.88
C ASP A 364 -14.69 -3.43 7.26
N LEU A 365 -13.66 -3.95 7.93
CA LEU A 365 -13.15 -3.42 9.20
C LEU A 365 -12.54 -2.02 9.02
N ALA A 366 -11.79 -1.79 7.94
CA ALA A 366 -11.18 -0.50 7.62
C ALA A 366 -12.24 0.59 7.46
N ARG A 367 -13.33 0.31 6.73
CA ARG A 367 -14.47 1.22 6.61
C ARG A 367 -15.21 1.41 7.92
N GLN A 368 -15.46 0.33 8.66
CA GLN A 368 -16.17 0.39 9.94
C GLN A 368 -15.43 1.25 10.98
N PHE A 369 -14.10 1.14 11.04
CA PHE A 369 -13.26 1.79 12.04
C PHE A 369 -12.48 2.98 11.50
N ALA A 370 -12.88 3.52 10.35
CA ALA A 370 -12.17 4.55 9.59
C ALA A 370 -11.69 5.75 10.41
N ASP A 371 -12.40 6.13 11.47
CA ASP A 371 -12.09 7.26 12.35
C ASP A 371 -11.76 6.85 13.80
N ALA A 372 -11.70 5.54 14.08
CA ALA A 372 -11.37 5.03 15.41
C ALA A 372 -9.90 5.32 15.75
N PRO A 373 -9.55 5.82 16.95
CA PRO A 373 -8.17 6.13 17.31
C PRO A 373 -7.25 4.88 17.29
N ASP A 374 -7.82 3.70 17.54
CA ASP A 374 -7.16 2.39 17.53
C ASP A 374 -7.31 1.64 16.18
N PHE A 375 -7.45 2.37 15.06
CA PHE A 375 -7.69 1.84 13.70
C PHE A 375 -6.82 0.64 13.33
N SER A 376 -5.50 0.76 13.47
CA SER A 376 -4.56 -0.29 13.10
C SER A 376 -4.79 -1.59 13.89
N ALA A 377 -5.11 -1.50 15.18
CA ALA A 377 -5.47 -2.67 15.96
C ALA A 377 -6.84 -3.25 15.55
N ARG A 378 -7.81 -2.38 15.18
CA ARG A 378 -9.17 -2.76 14.80
C ARG A 378 -9.25 -3.52 13.48
N ILE A 379 -8.41 -3.17 12.50
CA ILE A 379 -8.39 -3.83 11.17
C ILE A 379 -7.77 -5.24 11.21
N ARG A 380 -7.22 -5.66 12.35
CA ARG A 380 -6.56 -6.97 12.56
C ARG A 380 -7.36 -7.91 13.47
N ARG A 381 -8.65 -7.62 13.67
CA ARG A 381 -9.53 -8.38 14.57
C ARG A 381 -10.07 -9.66 13.97
#